data_AF-A0A523RNF0-F1
#
_entry.id   AF-A0A523RNF0-F1
#
_cell.length_a   1.000
_cell.length_b   1.000
_cell.length_c   1.000
_cell.angle_alpha   90.00
_cell.angle_beta   90.00
_cell.angle_gamma   90.00
#
_symmetry.space_group_name_H-M   'P 1'
#
loop_
_entity.id
_entity.type
_entity.pdbx_description
1 polymer ?
#
loop_
_entity_poly.entity_id
_entity_poly.type
_entity_poly.pdbx_seq_one_letter_code
_entity_poly.pdbx_strand_id
1 'polypeptide(L)' 'MDRGFTFHDHPADITIECWAPSLIKAFAEAAKATFEVILDTSSVKPQE' A
#
# COMPACT_ATOMS: atom_id res chain seq x y z
N MET A 1 15.02 -8.59 2.33
CA MET A 1 13.56 -8.59 2.18
C MET A 1 13.21 -7.43 1.28
N ASP A 2 12.51 -7.70 0.19
CA ASP A 2 11.88 -6.65 -0.60
C ASP A 2 10.61 -6.16 0.15
N ARG A 3 10.19 -4.93 -0.13
CA ARG A 3 8.98 -4.33 0.47
C ARG A 3 7.73 -4.74 -0.32
N GLY A 4 6.58 -4.76 0.32
CA GLY A 4 5.31 -5.03 -0.35
C GLY A 4 4.12 -5.03 0.59
N PHE A 5 2.95 -5.32 0.02
CA PHE A 5 1.70 -5.45 0.76
C PHE A 5 0.81 -6.55 0.18
N THR A 6 -0.12 -7.05 1.00
CA THR A 6 -1.22 -7.92 0.57
C THR A 6 -2.54 -7.45 1.17
N PHE A 7 -3.62 -7.66 0.43
CA PHE A 7 -4.98 -7.40 0.88
C PHE A 7 -5.58 -8.67 1.46
N HIS A 8 -6.29 -8.53 2.58
CA HIS A 8 -7.11 -9.58 3.17
C HIS A 8 -8.57 -9.30 2.88
N ASP A 9 -9.30 -10.33 2.44
CA ASP A 9 -10.69 -10.20 2.01
C ASP A 9 -11.63 -9.91 3.18
N HIS A 10 -12.42 -8.84 3.04
CA HIS A 10 -13.48 -8.50 3.97
C HIS A 10 -14.57 -7.67 3.26
N PRO A 11 -15.86 -7.82 3.62
CA PRO A 11 -16.96 -7.36 2.76
C PRO A 11 -17.19 -5.84 2.69
N ALA A 12 -16.61 -5.06 3.60
CA ALA A 12 -16.92 -3.64 3.73
C ALA A 12 -15.70 -2.77 4.09
N ASP A 13 -14.85 -3.26 4.99
CA ASP A 13 -13.52 -2.70 5.22
C ASP A 13 -12.45 -3.63 4.61
N ILE A 14 -11.18 -3.27 4.78
CA ILE A 14 -10.06 -4.05 4.28
C ILE A 14 -8.92 -4.01 5.28
N THR A 15 -8.30 -5.17 5.52
CA THR A 15 -7.01 -5.24 6.22
C THR A 15 -5.90 -5.28 5.19
N ILE A 16 -4.94 -4.37 5.33
CA ILE A 16 -3.74 -4.30 4.48
C ILE A 16 -2.53 -4.71 5.32
N GLU A 17 -1.90 -5.82 4.97
CA GLU A 17 -0.64 -6.24 5.58
C GLU A 17 0.53 -5.69 4.77
N CYS A 18 1.47 -5.00 5.42
CA CYS A 18 2.61 -4.34 4.78
C CYS A 18 3.92 -4.78 5.45
N TRP A 19 4.95 -5.02 4.64
CA TRP A 19 6.28 -5.40 5.13
C TRP A 19 7.39 -4.62 4.44
N ALA A 20 8.45 -4.31 5.19
CA ALA A 20 9.66 -3.71 4.67
C ALA A 20 10.85 -3.89 5.64
N PRO A 21 12.11 -3.68 5.19
CA PRO A 21 13.30 -3.79 6.05
C PRO A 21 13.41 -2.78 7.18
N SER A 22 12.58 -1.73 7.20
CA SER A 22 12.56 -0.73 8.27
C SER A 22 11.16 -0.17 8.47
N LEU A 23 10.90 0.34 9.67
CA LEU A 23 9.60 0.91 10.03
C LEU A 23 9.19 2.04 9.08
N ILE A 24 10.11 2.95 8.78
CA ILE A 24 9.85 4.07 7.85
C ILE A 24 9.41 3.56 6.48
N LYS A 25 10.06 2.52 5.96
CA LYS A 25 9.70 1.93 4.66
C LYS A 25 8.37 1.19 4.73
N ALA A 26 8.04 0.55 5.85
CA ALA A 26 6.77 -0.14 6.04
C ALA A 26 5.60 0.86 6.04
N PHE A 27 5.78 2.02 6.68
CA PHE A 27 4.79 3.11 6.65
C PHE A 27 4.60 3.69 5.25
N ALA A 28 5.70 3.86 4.49
CA ALA A 28 5.60 4.30 3.09
C ALA A 28 4.84 3.28 2.22
N GLU A 29 5.02 1.98 2.47
CA GLU A 29 4.30 0.92 1.77
C GLU A 29 2.81 0.89 2.16
N ALA A 30 2.50 1.08 3.44
CA ALA A 30 1.12 1.17 3.92
C ALA A 30 0.35 2.36 3.33
N ALA A 31 1.02 3.51 3.18
CA ALA A 31 0.44 4.67 2.51
C ALA A 31 0.14 4.35 1.03
N LYS A 32 1.10 3.74 0.31
CA LYS A 32 0.89 3.34 -1.09
C LYS A 32 -0.28 2.36 -1.23
N ALA A 33 -0.30 1.31 -0.41
CA ALA A 33 -1.34 0.29 -0.44
C ALA A 33 -2.74 0.86 -0.16
N THR A 34 -2.83 1.86 0.72
CA THR A 34 -4.09 2.59 0.97
C THR A 34 -4.58 3.30 -0.28
N PHE A 35 -3.70 3.95 -1.04
CA PHE A 35 -4.08 4.58 -2.32
C PHE A 35 -4.47 3.57 -3.38
N GLU A 36 -3.88 2.36 -3.39
CA GLU A 36 -4.26 1.28 -4.31
C GLU A 36 -5.68 0.76 -4.09
N VAL A 37 -6.25 0.93 -2.89
CA VAL A 37 -7.68 0.66 -2.64
C VAL A 37 -8.57 1.71 -3.31
N ILE A 38 -8.09 2.94 -3.46
CA ILE A 38 -8.84 4.08 -3.98
C ILE A 38 -8.77 4.14 -5.50
N LEU A 39 -7.58 3.92 -6.06
CA LEU A 39 -7.28 4.01 -7.50
C LEU A 39 -6.05 3.18 -7.85
N ASP A 40 -5.89 2.84 -9.12
CA ASP A 40 -4.65 2.24 -9.63
C ASP A 40 -3.51 3.28 -9.60
N THR A 41 -2.57 3.15 -8.65
CA THR A 41 -1.50 4.15 -8.50
C THR A 41 -0.54 4.17 -9.68
N SER A 42 -0.50 3.12 -10.50
CA SER A 42 0.30 3.11 -11.73
C SER A 42 -0.24 4.07 -12.81
N SER A 43 -1.51 4.47 -12.70
CA SER A 43 -2.13 5.46 -13.58
C SER A 43 -1.79 6.91 -13.23
N VAL A 44 -1.29 7.17 -12.02
CA VAL A 44 -0.99 8.51 -11.52
C VAL A 44 0.33 9.02 -12.09
N LYS A 45 0.30 10.22 -12.70
CA LYS A 45 1.49 10.91 -13.18
C LYS A 45 1.89 12.00 -12.19
N PRO A 46 3.08 11.91 -11.55
CA PRO A 46 3.56 12.96 -10.67
C PRO A 46 3.55 14.33 -11.37
N GLN A 47 3.12 15.36 -10.63
CA GLN A 47 3.21 16.76 -11.03
C GLN A 47 4.09 17.47 -10.00
N GLU A 48 4.88 18.44 -10.45
CA GLU A 48 5.72 19.28 -9.57
C GLU A 48 4.90 20.33 -8.80
#